data_AF-A0A7G8VZP8-F1
#
_entry.id   AF-A0A7G8VZP8-F1
#
_cell.length_a   1.000
_cell.length_b   1.000
_cell.length_c   1.000
_cell.angle_alpha   90.00
_cell.angle_beta   90.00
_cell.angle_gamma   90.00
#
_symmetry.space_group_name_H-M   'P 1'
#
loop_
_entity.id
_entity.type
_entity.pdbx_description
1 polymer ?
#
loop_
_entity_poly.entity_id
_entity_poly.type
_entity_poly.pdbx_seq_one_letter_code
_entity_poly.pdbx_strand_id
1 'polypeptide(L)' 'MTQPDQLTDQDLIARTLNWRRAVMHGDEGARHVAQAHEEEARRRFAGATTINGTLEALEPKRKPLWQRLLP' A
#
# COMPACT_ATOMS: atom_id res chain seq x y z
N MET A 1 -9.10 21.45 4.52
CA MET A 1 -8.66 20.34 3.65
C MET A 1 -9.87 19.79 2.92
N THR A 2 -9.79 19.54 1.61
CA THR A 2 -10.88 18.88 0.87
C THR A 2 -11.01 17.43 1.33
N GLN A 3 -12.23 16.95 1.51
CA GLN A 3 -12.47 15.57 1.88
C GLN A 3 -12.15 14.62 0.70
N PRO A 4 -11.66 13.39 0.94
CA PRO A 4 -11.25 12.48 -0.13
C PRO A 4 -12.40 12.07 -1.08
N ASP A 5 -13.63 11.98 -0.56
CA ASP A 5 -14.85 11.63 -1.28
C ASP A 5 -15.26 12.68 -2.33
N GLN A 6 -14.82 13.93 -2.15
CA GLN A 6 -15.11 15.04 -3.05
C GLN A 6 -14.13 15.14 -4.23
N LEU A 7 -13.09 14.31 -4.25
CA LEU A 7 -12.05 14.36 -5.28
C LEU A 7 -12.44 13.60 -6.54
N THR A 8 -11.93 14.05 -7.69
CA THR A 8 -11.90 13.23 -8.90
C THR A 8 -10.94 12.06 -8.69
N ASP A 9 -11.09 11.01 -9.49
CA ASP A 9 -10.23 9.82 -9.40
C ASP A 9 -8.75 10.15 -9.62
N GLN A 10 -8.44 11.04 -10.57
CA GLN A 10 -7.06 11.49 -10.83
C GLN A 10 -6.51 12.30 -9.66
N ASP A 11 -7.29 13.23 -9.10
CA ASP A 11 -6.87 14.05 -7.96
C ASP A 11 -6.69 13.21 -6.69
N LEU A 12 -7.55 12.22 -6.49
CA LEU A 12 -7.48 11.29 -5.38
C LEU A 12 -6.18 10.49 -5.41
N ILE A 13 -5.81 9.96 -6.59
CA ILE A 13 -4.55 9.23 -6.78
C ILE A 13 -3.35 10.15 -6.52
N ALA A 14 -3.33 11.34 -7.13
CA ALA A 14 -2.24 12.29 -6.98
C ALA A 14 -2.06 12.73 -5.51
N ARG A 15 -3.16 13.03 -4.81
CA ARG A 15 -3.11 13.40 -3.39
C ARG A 15 -2.68 12.26 -2.49
N THR A 16 -3.13 11.03 -2.75
CA THR A 16 -2.70 9.84 -1.99
C THR A 16 -1.18 9.65 -2.09
N LEU A 17 -0.61 9.79 -3.28
CA LEU A 17 0.85 9.68 -3.49
C LEU A 17 1.62 10.80 -2.76
N ASN A 18 1.11 12.03 -2.81
CA ASN A 18 1.73 13.16 -2.10
C ASN A 18 1.71 12.97 -0.58
N TRP A 19 0.59 12.51 -0.02
CA TRP A 19 0.49 12.23 1.42
C TRP A 19 1.40 11.08 1.84
N ARG A 20 1.48 10.02 1.04
CA ARG A 20 2.42 8.92 1.29
C ARG A 20 3.87 9.41 1.31
N ARG A 21 4.23 10.31 0.39
CA ARG A 21 5.56 10.94 0.39
C ARG A 21 5.80 11.76 1.66
N ALA A 22 4.83 12.55 2.11
CA ALA A 22 4.93 13.34 3.34
C ALA A 22 5.12 12.43 4.58
N VAL A 23 4.38 11.32 4.66
CA VAL A 23 4.55 10.31 5.72
C VAL A 23 5.96 9.72 5.71
N MET A 24 6.50 9.39 4.54
CA MET A 24 7.86 8.85 4.40
C MET A 24 8.94 9.85 4.83
N HIS A 25 8.66 11.16 4.73
CA HIS A 25 9.55 12.22 5.21
C HIS A 25 9.36 12.56 6.69
N GLY A 26 8.46 11.86 7.40
CA GLY A 26 8.28 12.02 8.84
C GLY A 26 7.35 13.16 9.26
N ASP A 27 6.49 13.63 8.37
CA ASP A 27 5.44 14.59 8.73
C ASP A 27 4.41 13.93 9.66
N GLU A 28 4.33 14.41 10.90
CA GLU A 28 3.54 13.83 11.99
C GLU A 28 2.02 13.94 11.73
N GLY A 29 1.58 15.00 11.05
CA GLY A 29 0.17 15.21 10.67
C GLY A 29 -0.23 14.45 9.41
N ALA A 30 0.73 14.05 8.58
CA ALA A 30 0.44 13.44 7.29
C ALA A 30 -0.16 12.04 7.40
N ARG A 31 0.09 11.30 8.49
CA ARG A 31 -0.37 9.89 8.61
C ARG A 31 -1.88 9.75 8.58
N HIS A 32 -2.60 10.56 9.37
CA HIS A 32 -4.05 10.48 9.42
C HIS A 32 -4.68 10.90 8.07
N VAL A 33 -4.07 11.87 7.39
CA VAL A 33 -4.58 12.36 6.10
C VAL A 33 -4.33 11.32 5.01
N ALA A 34 -3.13 10.73 4.99
CA ALA A 34 -2.76 9.66 4.08
C ALA A 34 -3.73 8.49 4.21
N GLN A 35 -4.01 8.06 5.44
CA GLN A 35 -4.92 6.94 5.70
C GLN A 35 -6.33 7.20 5.12
N ALA A 36 -6.91 8.38 5.35
CA ALA A 36 -8.24 8.71 4.82
C ALA A 36 -8.28 8.71 3.28
N HIS A 37 -7.21 9.17 2.62
CA HIS A 37 -7.12 9.15 1.16
C HIS A 37 -6.89 7.73 0.61
N GLU A 38 -6.08 6.91 1.30
CA GLU A 38 -5.86 5.51 0.93
C GLU A 38 -7.12 4.65 1.11
N GLU A 39 -7.91 4.89 2.16
CA GLU A 39 -9.19 4.22 2.38
C GLU A 39 -10.18 4.53 1.26
N GLU A 40 -10.27 5.79 0.84
CA GLU A 40 -11.15 6.18 -0.26
C GLU A 40 -10.65 5.65 -1.61
N ALA A 41 -9.34 5.68 -1.86
CA ALA A 41 -8.73 5.06 -3.03
C ALA A 41 -9.03 3.55 -3.06
N ARG A 42 -8.91 2.86 -1.92
CA ARG A 42 -9.29 1.45 -1.80
C ARG A 42 -10.78 1.26 -2.06
N ARG A 43 -11.66 2.10 -1.53
CA ARG A 43 -13.11 2.00 -1.76
C ARG A 43 -13.46 2.11 -3.25
N ARG A 44 -12.81 3.02 -3.99
CA ARG A 44 -13.09 3.24 -5.43
C ARG A 44 -12.41 2.20 -6.33
N PHE A 45 -11.18 1.82 -6.01
CA PHE A 45 -10.35 1.01 -6.89
C PHE A 45 -10.16 -0.44 -6.43
N ALA A 46 -10.75 -0.88 -5.31
CA ALA A 46 -10.65 -2.27 -4.83
C ALA A 46 -11.20 -3.31 -5.83
N GLY A 47 -12.12 -2.92 -6.71
CA GLY A 47 -12.63 -3.78 -7.79
C GLY A 47 -11.73 -3.82 -9.03
N ALA A 48 -10.74 -2.94 -9.13
CA ALA A 48 -9.88 -2.75 -10.31
C ALA A 48 -8.41 -3.18 -10.08
N THR A 49 -8.01 -3.46 -8.84
CA THR A 49 -6.69 -4.03 -8.57
C THR A 49 -6.65 -5.49 -9.03
N THR A 50 -5.54 -5.87 -9.67
CA THR A 50 -5.17 -7.21 -10.13
C THR A 50 -4.99 -8.22 -8.99
N ILE A 51 -5.94 -8.30 -8.05
CA ILE A 51 -6.01 -9.29 -6.95
C ILE A 51 -6.50 -10.67 -7.46
N ASN A 52 -6.83 -10.80 -8.75
CA ASN A 52 -6.86 -12.10 -9.43
C ASN A 52 -5.49 -12.52 -9.96
N GLY A 53 -4.41 -11.83 -9.60
CA GLY A 53 -3.07 -12.41 -9.66
C GLY A 53 -2.95 -13.43 -8.53
N THR A 54 -3.19 -14.70 -8.83
CA THR A 54 -2.82 -15.81 -7.96
C THR A 54 -1.36 -15.61 -7.61
N LEU A 55 -1.07 -15.19 -6.37
CA LEU A 55 0.27 -15.31 -5.81
C LEU A 55 0.51 -16.82 -5.73
N GLU A 56 1.13 -17.39 -6.76
CA GLU A 56 1.69 -18.74 -6.66
C GLU A 56 2.52 -18.75 -5.38
N ALA A 57 2.10 -19.57 -4.42
CA ALA A 57 2.80 -19.69 -3.16
C ALA A 57 4.25 -20.03 -3.51
N LEU A 58 5.17 -19.08 -3.26
CA LEU A 58 6.60 -19.32 -3.43
C LEU A 58 6.90 -20.59 -2.66
N GLU A 59 7.25 -21.66 -3.38
CA GLU A 59 7.59 -22.92 -2.74
C GLU A 59 8.60 -22.63 -1.62
N PRO A 60 8.41 -23.19 -0.42
CA PRO A 60 9.28 -22.89 0.70
C PRO A 60 10.72 -23.17 0.29
N LYS A 61 11.54 -22.11 0.18
CA LYS A 61 12.96 -22.21 -0.19
C LYS A 61 13.61 -23.23 0.74
N ARG A 62 14.00 -24.37 0.18
CA ARG A 62 14.70 -25.43 0.91
C ARG A 62 15.90 -24.80 1.60
N LYS A 63 15.95 -24.92 2.93
CA LYS A 63 17.06 -24.37 3.72
C LYS A 63 18.38 -24.94 3.18
N PRO A 64 19.41 -24.11 3.04
CA PRO A 64 20.69 -24.56 2.53
C PRO A 64 21.35 -25.50 3.54
N LEU A 65 22.04 -26.53 3.03
CA LEU A 65 22.52 -27.69 3.80
C LEU A 65 23.43 -27.35 4.98
N TRP A 66 24.08 -26.19 4.97
CA TRP A 66 24.95 -25.73 6.06
C TRP A 66 24.21 -25.36 7.35
N GLN A 67 22.89 -25.07 7.30
CA GLN A 67 22.06 -24.94 8.51
C GLN A 67 21.78 -26.29 9.18
N ARG A 68 22.12 -27.42 8.55
CA ARG A 68 21.92 -28.78 9.06
C ARG A 68 23.18 -29.40 9.67
N LEU A 69 24.31 -28.67 9.65
CA LEU A 69 25.63 -29.16 10.07
C LEU A 69 26.24 -28.38 11.24
N LEU A 70 25.49 -27.48 11.87
CA LEU A 70 25.85 -26.93 13.18
C LEU A 70 25.25 -27.84 14.26
N PRO A 71 26.04 -28.31 15.25
CA PRO A 71 25.59 -29.21 16.30
C PRO A 71 24.55 -28.59 17.24
#